data_AF-A0A5C5WJA8-F1
#
_entry.id   AF-A0A5C5WJA8-F1
#
_cell.length_a   1.000
_cell.length_b   1.000
_cell.length_c   1.000
_cell.angle_alpha   90.00
_cell.angle_beta   90.00
_cell.angle_gamma   90.00
#
_symmetry.space_group_name_H-M   'P 1'
#
loop_
_entity.id
_entity.type
_entity.pdbx_description
1 polymer ?
#
loop_
_entity_poly.entity_id
_entity_poly.type
_entity_poly.pdbx_seq_one_letter_code
_entity_poly.pdbx_strand_id
1 'polypeptide(L)'
;MIINPRHFRDAACMCITLAILVGIPTGCRTAASLGLPVSAGSNYLLSDADEIRQTMGHPSGVATELSKVTLAPHRVEAGDVLVIEPNDFNSPVRLPGDQTVQQDGTIELGSYGRIQVAGLSAEDIQGRVGEMVSRYEIAKRQTQIGLASYSGAPSNESADYGVTVRVVNQDSAMFYVMGEVNAPGSYPLVGYETVLDALIAAGGLSDRANDHKIILTRPQHGGQPRVILPVCYQQVLQLGDVSTNYQLKPGDRIYVPSMTLAEDIRQSIRWKNGKSCPQCEDYSKK
;
A
#
# COMPACT_ATOMS: atom_id res chain seq x y z
N MET A 1 59.83 11.98 -26.12
CA MET A 1 59.68 12.24 -27.56
C MET A 1 59.13 10.97 -28.18
N ILE A 2 57.84 11.00 -28.58
CA ILE A 2 57.16 10.33 -29.73
C ILE A 2 57.59 8.86 -30.03
N ILE A 3 56.75 7.82 -30.20
CA ILE A 3 55.55 7.61 -31.03
C ILE A 3 54.90 6.27 -30.58
N ASN A 4 53.56 6.20 -30.59
CA ASN A 4 52.76 4.96 -30.58
C ASN A 4 52.52 4.52 -32.04
N PRO A 5 52.49 3.22 -32.39
CA PRO A 5 51.19 2.72 -32.88
C PRO A 5 50.88 1.23 -32.64
N ARG A 6 49.58 0.95 -32.79
CA ARG A 6 48.86 -0.33 -32.82
C ARG A 6 49.37 -1.35 -33.84
N HIS A 7 49.12 -2.64 -33.55
CA HIS A 7 48.34 -3.64 -34.34
C HIS A 7 48.96 -5.05 -34.47
N PHE A 8 48.04 -6.03 -34.44
CA PHE A 8 48.00 -7.29 -35.23
C PHE A 8 48.63 -8.60 -34.69
N ARG A 9 47.70 -9.50 -34.31
CA ARG A 9 47.46 -10.88 -34.80
C ARG A 9 48.49 -12.00 -34.59
N ASP A 10 47.96 -13.04 -33.93
CA ASP A 10 47.92 -14.46 -34.30
C ASP A 10 49.17 -15.35 -34.23
N ALA A 11 48.99 -16.42 -33.45
CA ALA A 11 49.13 -17.83 -33.84
C ALA A 11 50.22 -18.69 -33.17
N ALA A 12 49.76 -19.89 -32.78
CA ALA A 12 50.46 -21.15 -32.57
C ALA A 12 51.25 -21.32 -31.25
N CYS A 13 51.31 -22.48 -30.59
CA CYS A 13 50.64 -23.77 -30.69
C CYS A 13 51.28 -24.63 -29.58
N MET A 14 50.52 -25.22 -28.65
CA MET A 14 50.84 -26.56 -28.14
C MET A 14 49.69 -27.13 -27.31
N CYS A 15 48.98 -28.06 -27.94
CA CYS A 15 48.06 -29.00 -27.31
C CYS A 15 48.87 -30.13 -26.65
N ILE A 16 48.51 -30.53 -25.42
CA ILE A 16 48.57 -31.94 -25.03
C ILE A 16 47.20 -32.31 -24.43
N THR A 17 46.55 -33.20 -25.16
CA THR A 17 45.27 -33.83 -24.94
C THR A 17 45.35 -34.94 -23.91
N LEU A 18 44.38 -35.02 -23.00
CA LEU A 18 43.84 -36.31 -22.55
C LEU A 18 42.31 -36.23 -22.56
N ALA A 19 41.73 -36.73 -23.64
CA ALA A 19 40.30 -36.89 -23.82
C ALA A 19 39.87 -38.24 -23.23
N ILE A 20 38.96 -38.22 -22.26
CA ILE A 20 38.05 -39.35 -22.01
C ILE A 20 36.66 -38.88 -22.44
N LEU A 21 36.23 -39.41 -23.59
CA LEU A 21 34.90 -39.26 -24.16
C LEU A 21 33.86 -39.95 -23.26
N VAL A 22 32.97 -39.17 -22.68
CA VAL A 22 31.57 -39.59 -22.48
C VAL A 22 30.71 -38.48 -23.09
N GLY A 23 30.14 -38.78 -24.25
CA GLY A 23 29.21 -37.89 -24.92
C GLY A 23 27.99 -37.66 -24.03
N ILE A 24 27.78 -36.41 -23.63
CA ILE A 24 26.49 -35.95 -23.11
C ILE A 24 26.12 -34.75 -23.97
N PRO A 25 24.95 -34.74 -24.62
CA PRO A 25 24.53 -33.63 -25.46
C PRO A 25 24.50 -32.36 -24.60
N THR A 26 24.98 -31.28 -25.20
CA THR A 26 24.84 -29.90 -24.71
C THR A 26 23.37 -29.54 -24.61
N GLY A 27 22.71 -30.01 -23.56
CA GLY A 27 21.45 -29.49 -23.06
C GLY A 27 21.79 -28.53 -21.94
N CYS A 28 21.23 -27.32 -22.00
CA CYS A 28 21.28 -26.36 -20.89
C CYS A 28 20.61 -27.04 -19.68
N ARG A 29 21.41 -27.67 -18.82
CA ARG A 29 20.92 -28.29 -17.60
C ARG A 29 20.61 -27.16 -16.63
N THR A 30 19.36 -26.74 -16.59
CA THR A 30 18.86 -25.92 -15.49
C THR A 30 19.07 -26.71 -14.19
N ALA A 31 19.34 -26.00 -13.09
CA ALA A 31 19.65 -26.58 -11.78
C ALA A 31 18.60 -27.60 -11.26
N ALA A 32 17.40 -27.62 -11.86
CA ALA A 32 16.35 -28.60 -11.61
C ALA A 32 16.78 -30.05 -11.95
N SER A 33 17.68 -30.22 -12.91
CA SER A 33 18.18 -31.55 -13.32
C SER A 33 19.14 -32.21 -12.32
N LEU A 34 19.58 -31.47 -11.30
CA LEU A 34 20.46 -31.96 -10.23
C LEU A 34 19.71 -32.37 -8.95
N GLY A 35 18.38 -32.39 -8.96
CA GLY A 35 17.59 -32.70 -7.75
C GLY A 35 17.75 -31.67 -6.63
N LEU A 36 18.40 -30.54 -6.91
CA LEU A 36 18.44 -29.40 -6.02
C LEU A 36 17.05 -28.75 -6.04
N PRO A 37 16.47 -28.40 -4.88
CA PRO A 37 15.22 -27.68 -4.84
C PRO A 37 15.45 -26.30 -5.46
N VAL A 38 15.16 -26.17 -6.77
CA VAL A 38 15.03 -24.87 -7.40
C VAL A 38 13.70 -24.35 -6.89
N SER A 39 13.75 -23.49 -5.87
CA SER A 39 12.60 -22.73 -5.43
C SER A 39 12.06 -21.98 -6.66
N ALA A 40 11.01 -22.53 -7.25
CA ALA A 40 10.27 -21.87 -8.31
C ALA A 40 9.50 -20.73 -7.65
N GLY A 41 10.14 -19.57 -7.54
CA GLY A 41 9.55 -18.38 -6.94
C GLY A 41 10.29 -17.88 -5.70
N SER A 42 11.60 -17.67 -5.82
CA SER A 42 12.31 -16.85 -4.85
C SER A 42 11.90 -15.38 -5.01
N ASN A 43 11.38 -14.80 -3.94
CA ASN A 43 11.03 -13.38 -3.88
C ASN A 43 12.33 -12.54 -3.87
N TYR A 44 12.80 -12.07 -5.02
CA TYR A 44 13.97 -11.20 -5.09
C TYR A 44 13.58 -9.79 -5.49
N LEU A 45 14.33 -8.80 -4.99
CA LEU A 45 14.25 -7.45 -5.53
C LEU A 45 14.66 -7.46 -7.01
N LEU A 46 13.94 -6.67 -7.81
CA LEU A 46 14.39 -6.34 -9.16
C LEU A 46 15.71 -5.57 -9.08
N SER A 47 16.59 -5.73 -10.08
CA SER A 47 17.86 -5.00 -10.18
C SER A 47 17.65 -3.50 -10.05
N ASP A 48 16.68 -2.97 -10.79
CA ASP A 48 16.37 -1.53 -10.81
C ASP A 48 15.83 -1.07 -9.46
N ALA A 49 15.06 -1.91 -8.76
CA ALA A 49 14.56 -1.60 -7.43
C ALA A 49 15.69 -1.57 -6.40
N ASP A 50 16.64 -2.51 -6.48
CA ASP A 50 17.82 -2.53 -5.60
C ASP A 50 18.75 -1.34 -5.89
N GLU A 51 18.91 -0.94 -7.17
CA GLU A 51 19.67 0.25 -7.55
C GLU A 51 19.02 1.55 -7.04
N ILE A 52 17.71 1.72 -7.23
CA ILE A 52 16.98 2.88 -6.72
C ILE A 52 17.06 2.93 -5.18
N ARG A 53 16.89 1.79 -4.51
CA ARG A 53 17.02 1.68 -3.04
C ARG A 53 18.39 2.16 -2.55
N GLN A 54 19.47 1.78 -3.26
CA GLN A 54 20.84 2.15 -2.90
C GLN A 54 21.13 3.64 -3.18
N THR A 55 20.54 4.20 -4.23
CA THR A 55 20.78 5.60 -4.63
C THR A 55 19.91 6.61 -3.89
N MET A 56 18.68 6.26 -3.53
CA MET A 56 17.73 7.19 -2.90
C MET A 56 18.09 7.55 -1.45
N GLY A 57 18.73 6.64 -0.71
CA GLY A 57 19.07 6.86 0.70
C GLY A 57 17.83 7.09 1.58
N HIS A 58 17.95 7.88 2.65
CA HIS A 58 16.83 8.26 3.52
C HIS A 58 16.28 9.61 3.06
N PRO A 59 15.13 9.66 2.36
CA PRO A 59 14.59 10.93 1.91
C PRO A 59 14.11 11.75 3.11
N SER A 60 14.64 12.97 3.24
CA SER A 60 14.18 13.95 4.21
C SER A 60 12.79 14.48 3.82
N GLY A 61 11.94 14.72 4.80
CA GLY A 61 10.57 15.22 4.58
C GLY A 61 9.50 14.15 4.33
N VAL A 62 9.85 12.86 4.42
CA VAL A 62 8.85 11.79 4.49
C VAL A 62 8.41 11.62 5.94
N ALA A 63 7.10 11.50 6.18
CA ALA A 63 6.55 11.28 7.51
C ALA A 63 7.04 9.94 8.09
N THR A 64 7.54 9.98 9.33
CA THR A 64 8.03 8.82 10.09
C THR A 64 7.25 8.68 11.39
N GLU A 65 7.56 7.65 12.19
CA GLU A 65 6.89 7.39 13.46
C GLU A 65 6.83 8.59 14.42
N LEU A 66 7.90 9.39 14.50
CA LEU A 66 7.95 10.58 15.38
C LEU A 66 7.47 11.87 14.68
N SER A 67 7.16 11.82 13.39
CA SER A 67 6.73 12.95 12.57
C SER A 67 5.50 12.63 11.72
N LYS A 68 4.54 11.89 12.30
CA LYS A 68 3.30 11.49 11.63
C LYS A 68 2.49 12.73 11.23
N VAL A 69 1.89 12.66 10.04
CA VAL A 69 1.00 13.69 9.51
C VAL A 69 -0.42 13.13 9.40
N THR A 70 -1.41 13.95 9.70
CA THR A 70 -2.80 13.55 9.46
C THR A 70 -3.03 13.36 7.97
N LEU A 71 -3.55 12.20 7.57
CA LEU A 71 -3.87 11.92 6.18
C LEU A 71 -5.03 12.80 5.70
N ALA A 72 -5.07 13.06 4.39
CA ALA A 72 -6.21 13.75 3.80
C ALA A 72 -7.51 12.96 4.05
N PRO A 73 -8.68 13.63 4.12
CA PRO A 73 -9.95 12.96 4.27
C PRO A 73 -10.12 11.85 3.23
N HIS A 74 -10.54 10.67 3.70
CA HIS A 74 -10.79 9.53 2.83
C HIS A 74 -11.85 9.89 1.79
N ARG A 75 -11.57 9.52 0.54
CA ARG A 75 -12.53 9.62 -0.56
C ARG A 75 -13.14 8.27 -0.76
N VAL A 76 -14.46 8.22 -0.67
CA VAL A 76 -15.20 6.97 -0.72
C VAL A 76 -15.01 6.29 -2.08
N GLU A 77 -14.76 5.00 -2.09
CA GLU A 77 -14.64 4.19 -3.31
C GLU A 77 -15.67 3.06 -3.32
N ALA A 78 -15.76 2.33 -4.44
CA ALA A 78 -16.62 1.17 -4.55
C ALA A 78 -16.20 0.09 -3.53
N GLY A 79 -17.18 -0.48 -2.82
CA GLY A 79 -16.96 -1.45 -1.74
C GLY A 79 -16.97 -0.84 -0.34
N ASP A 80 -16.75 0.46 -0.19
CA ASP A 80 -16.88 1.11 1.12
C ASP A 80 -18.31 1.03 1.65
N VAL A 81 -18.45 0.98 2.98
CA VAL A 81 -19.75 0.91 3.65
C VAL A 81 -20.02 2.21 4.41
N LEU A 82 -21.12 2.85 4.05
CA LEU A 82 -21.61 4.08 4.65
C LEU A 82 -22.84 3.80 5.51
N VAL A 83 -22.90 4.43 6.68
CA VAL A 83 -24.12 4.49 7.48
C VAL A 83 -24.66 5.90 7.41
N ILE A 84 -25.92 6.02 7.02
CA ILE A 84 -26.61 7.29 6.83
C ILE A 84 -27.82 7.30 7.74
N GLU A 85 -27.80 8.19 8.71
CA GLU A 85 -28.83 8.27 9.75
C GLU A 85 -29.40 9.68 9.80
N PRO A 86 -30.71 9.86 10.07
CA PRO A 86 -31.25 11.17 10.39
C PRO A 86 -30.59 11.73 11.65
N ASN A 87 -30.42 13.05 11.70
CA ASN A 87 -29.84 13.72 12.87
C ASN A 87 -30.72 13.61 14.13
N ASP A 88 -32.04 13.53 13.95
CA ASP A 88 -33.02 13.42 15.02
C ASP A 88 -33.75 12.07 14.94
N PHE A 89 -33.90 11.42 16.09
CA PHE A 89 -34.69 10.20 16.27
C PHE A 89 -36.16 10.38 15.88
N ASN A 90 -36.71 11.58 16.06
CA ASN A 90 -38.08 11.91 15.67
C ASN A 90 -38.22 12.33 14.20
N SER A 91 -37.14 12.29 13.43
CA SER A 91 -37.17 12.69 12.02
C SER A 91 -38.15 11.81 11.24
N PRO A 92 -38.97 12.39 10.34
CA PRO A 92 -39.84 11.62 9.45
C PRO A 92 -39.06 10.92 8.33
N VAL A 93 -37.77 11.21 8.18
CA VAL A 93 -36.88 10.61 7.19
C VAL A 93 -36.76 9.11 7.43
N ARG A 94 -36.87 8.31 6.36
CA ARG A 94 -36.74 6.84 6.40
C ARG A 94 -35.67 6.42 5.40
N LEU A 95 -34.48 6.17 5.91
CA LEU A 95 -33.34 5.74 5.11
C LEU A 95 -33.11 4.23 5.31
N PRO A 96 -32.61 3.55 4.27
CA PRO A 96 -32.09 2.20 4.44
C PRO A 96 -30.86 2.22 5.37
N GLY A 97 -30.50 1.08 5.95
CA GLY A 97 -29.40 0.96 6.91
C GLY A 97 -28.01 1.18 6.30
N ASP A 98 -27.11 0.24 6.52
CA ASP A 98 -25.79 0.25 5.90
C ASP A 98 -25.87 0.23 4.37
N GLN A 99 -25.24 1.22 3.74
CA GLN A 99 -25.17 1.40 2.30
C GLN A 99 -23.77 1.07 1.80
N THR A 100 -23.65 -0.03 1.06
CA THR A 100 -22.41 -0.34 0.35
C THR A 100 -22.36 0.47 -0.94
N VAL A 101 -21.22 1.12 -1.21
CA VAL A 101 -21.00 1.83 -2.47
C VAL A 101 -20.86 0.82 -3.60
N GLN A 102 -21.74 0.91 -4.58
CA GLN A 102 -21.78 -0.01 -5.72
C GLN A 102 -20.58 0.19 -6.66
N GLN A 103 -20.39 -0.72 -7.61
CA GLN A 103 -19.29 -0.66 -8.59
C GLN A 103 -19.34 0.57 -9.51
N ASP A 104 -20.53 1.13 -9.74
CA ASP A 104 -20.70 2.39 -10.46
C ASP A 104 -20.46 3.63 -9.58
N GLY A 105 -20.14 3.42 -8.29
CA GLY A 105 -19.87 4.46 -7.31
C GLY A 105 -21.12 5.13 -6.74
N THR A 106 -22.29 4.52 -6.91
CA THR A 106 -23.55 5.01 -6.36
C THR A 106 -23.97 4.27 -5.09
N ILE A 107 -24.87 4.89 -4.32
CA ILE A 107 -25.62 4.25 -3.23
C ILE A 107 -27.12 4.38 -3.46
N GLU A 108 -27.90 3.50 -2.82
CA GLU A 108 -29.36 3.49 -2.88
C GLU A 108 -29.96 4.05 -1.59
N LEU A 109 -30.81 5.05 -1.70
CA LEU A 109 -31.47 5.71 -0.56
C LEU A 109 -32.97 5.38 -0.52
N GLY A 110 -33.34 4.18 -0.98
CA GLY A 110 -34.74 3.74 -1.03
C GLY A 110 -35.62 4.71 -1.83
N SER A 111 -36.63 5.29 -1.19
CA SER A 111 -37.59 6.22 -1.84
C SER A 111 -36.98 7.51 -2.35
N TYR A 112 -35.79 7.90 -1.85
CA TYR A 112 -35.09 9.10 -2.32
C TYR A 112 -34.32 8.85 -3.63
N GLY A 113 -34.13 7.60 -4.04
CA GLY A 113 -33.46 7.21 -5.28
C GLY A 113 -31.97 6.90 -5.09
N ARG A 114 -31.20 7.04 -6.18
CA ARG A 114 -29.77 6.72 -6.24
C ARG A 114 -28.93 7.99 -6.31
N ILE A 115 -27.75 7.98 -5.70
CA ILE A 115 -26.83 9.11 -5.70
C ILE A 115 -25.37 8.68 -5.90
N GLN A 116 -24.63 9.42 -6.70
CA GLN A 116 -23.19 9.22 -6.91
C GLN A 116 -22.40 9.72 -5.71
N VAL A 117 -21.59 8.84 -5.11
CA VAL A 117 -20.78 9.15 -3.92
C VAL A 117 -19.30 8.85 -4.10
N ALA A 118 -18.92 8.00 -5.06
CA ALA A 118 -17.52 7.67 -5.27
C ALA A 118 -16.68 8.92 -5.59
N GLY A 119 -15.51 9.01 -4.96
CA GLY A 119 -14.59 10.13 -5.04
C GLY A 119 -14.93 11.30 -4.12
N LEU A 120 -16.06 11.29 -3.41
CA LEU A 120 -16.45 12.34 -2.46
C LEU A 120 -15.98 12.02 -1.05
N SER A 121 -15.79 13.06 -0.23
CA SER A 121 -15.58 12.89 1.20
C SER A 121 -16.91 12.61 1.91
N ALA A 122 -16.87 12.06 3.13
CA ALA A 122 -18.07 11.84 3.94
C ALA A 122 -18.87 13.13 4.17
N GLU A 123 -18.18 14.26 4.34
CA GLU A 123 -18.79 15.59 4.50
C GLU A 123 -19.51 16.04 3.23
N ASP A 124 -18.87 15.88 2.07
CA ASP A 124 -19.48 16.19 0.76
C ASP A 124 -20.72 15.33 0.52
N ILE A 125 -20.65 14.03 0.87
CA ILE A 125 -21.77 13.10 0.76
C ILE A 125 -22.91 13.53 1.68
N GLN A 126 -22.61 13.88 2.93
CA GLN A 126 -23.60 14.37 3.88
C GLN A 126 -24.35 15.60 3.33
N GLY A 127 -23.63 16.58 2.78
CA GLY A 127 -24.25 17.75 2.16
C GLY A 127 -25.18 17.38 1.01
N ARG A 128 -24.72 16.52 0.10
CA ARG A 128 -25.51 16.10 -1.07
C ARG A 128 -26.75 15.26 -0.72
N VAL A 129 -26.59 14.30 0.19
CA VAL A 129 -27.70 13.46 0.66
C VAL A 129 -28.70 14.30 1.44
N GLY A 130 -28.22 15.18 2.33
CA GLY A 130 -29.07 16.09 3.09
C GLY A 130 -29.92 17.01 2.20
N GLU A 131 -29.34 17.56 1.13
CA GLU A 131 -30.10 18.37 0.16
C GLU A 131 -31.17 17.54 -0.57
N MET A 132 -30.81 16.34 -1.04
CA MET A 132 -31.73 15.44 -1.74
C MET A 132 -32.92 15.03 -0.86
N VAL A 133 -32.65 14.60 0.38
CA VAL A 133 -33.67 14.17 1.34
C VAL A 133 -34.57 15.35 1.72
N SER A 134 -33.99 16.50 2.04
CA SER A 134 -34.74 17.70 2.42
C SER A 134 -35.69 18.14 1.31
N ARG A 135 -35.22 18.20 0.06
CA ARG A 135 -36.05 18.57 -1.09
C ARG A 135 -37.21 17.60 -1.30
N TYR A 136 -36.97 16.31 -1.15
CA TYR A 136 -37.99 15.28 -1.31
C TYR A 136 -39.08 15.38 -0.22
N GLU A 137 -38.69 15.48 1.06
CA GLU A 137 -39.66 15.55 2.17
C GLU A 137 -40.48 16.85 2.14
N ILE A 138 -39.86 17.98 1.78
CA ILE A 138 -40.58 19.25 1.60
C ILE A 138 -41.65 19.13 0.49
N ALA A 139 -41.28 18.56 -0.67
CA ALA A 139 -42.20 18.38 -1.78
C ALA A 139 -43.38 17.44 -1.43
N LYS A 140 -43.08 16.33 -0.74
CA LYS A 140 -44.07 15.38 -0.24
C LYS A 140 -45.05 16.05 0.74
N ARG A 141 -44.53 16.84 1.69
CA ARG A 141 -45.34 17.58 2.67
C ARG A 141 -46.25 18.61 2.00
N GLN A 142 -45.75 19.34 1.00
CA GLN A 142 -46.57 20.31 0.24
C GLN A 142 -47.75 19.64 -0.46
N THR A 143 -47.54 18.44 -1.03
CA THR A 143 -48.62 17.67 -1.66
C THR A 143 -49.63 17.19 -0.63
N GLN A 144 -49.17 16.73 0.54
CA GLN A 144 -50.06 16.29 1.62
C GLN A 144 -50.92 17.41 2.20
N ILE A 145 -50.38 18.61 2.40
CA ILE A 145 -51.14 19.77 2.89
C ILE A 145 -52.23 20.18 1.90
N GLY A 146 -51.97 20.06 0.59
CA GLY A 146 -52.96 20.28 -0.47
C GLY A 146 -54.15 19.31 -0.39
N LEU A 147 -53.97 18.10 0.13
CA LEU A 147 -55.04 17.11 0.36
C LEU A 147 -55.66 17.18 1.77
N ALA A 148 -54.89 17.59 2.79
CA ALA A 148 -55.29 17.57 4.20
C ALA A 148 -55.93 18.88 4.70
N SER A 149 -56.15 19.86 3.82
CA SER A 149 -56.77 21.16 4.14
C SER A 149 -58.21 21.09 4.71
N TYR A 150 -58.77 19.89 4.92
CA TYR A 150 -60.07 19.66 5.56
C TYR A 150 -60.00 19.20 7.03
N SER A 151 -58.85 18.80 7.56
CA SER A 151 -58.72 18.32 8.94
C SER A 151 -57.52 18.98 9.60
N GLY A 152 -57.77 19.96 10.46
CA GLY A 152 -56.76 20.84 11.08
C GLY A 152 -55.55 20.10 11.67
N ALA A 153 -54.52 19.92 10.85
CA ALA A 153 -53.26 19.33 11.25
C ALA A 153 -52.41 20.36 12.03
N PRO A 154 -51.66 19.92 13.06
CA PRO A 154 -51.02 20.81 14.01
C PRO A 154 -49.84 21.60 13.41
N SER A 155 -49.58 22.70 14.09
CA SER A 155 -48.67 23.82 13.84
C SER A 155 -47.21 23.45 13.61
N ASN A 156 -46.61 24.06 12.58
CA ASN A 156 -45.27 24.69 12.56
C ASN A 156 -44.14 24.09 13.41
N GLU A 157 -43.98 22.77 13.47
CA GLU A 157 -42.71 22.16 13.83
C GLU A 157 -41.88 22.06 12.56
N SER A 158 -40.85 22.90 12.47
CA SER A 158 -39.80 22.87 11.46
C SER A 158 -39.08 21.53 11.58
N ALA A 159 -39.61 20.52 10.90
CA ALA A 159 -39.07 19.17 10.92
C ALA A 159 -37.64 19.19 10.37
N ASP A 160 -36.69 18.72 11.19
CA ASP A 160 -35.31 18.55 10.78
C ASP A 160 -35.20 17.33 9.86
N TYR A 161 -34.78 17.57 8.63
CA TYR A 161 -34.49 16.54 7.63
C TYR A 161 -32.98 16.34 7.45
N GLY A 162 -32.17 16.91 8.35
CA GLY A 162 -30.74 16.73 8.38
C GLY A 162 -30.36 15.26 8.54
N VAL A 163 -29.26 14.90 7.87
CA VAL A 163 -28.69 13.55 7.90
C VAL A 163 -27.22 13.65 8.32
N THR A 164 -26.74 12.60 8.97
CA THR A 164 -25.33 12.39 9.27
C THR A 164 -24.84 11.19 8.47
N VAL A 165 -23.65 11.33 7.88
CA VAL A 165 -23.02 10.26 7.11
C VAL A 165 -21.73 9.84 7.82
N ARG A 166 -21.59 8.54 8.06
CA ARG A 166 -20.38 7.96 8.63
C ARG A 166 -19.88 6.82 7.77
N VAL A 167 -18.59 6.82 7.48
CA VAL A 167 -17.90 5.67 6.87
C VAL A 167 -17.63 4.66 7.98
N VAL A 168 -18.16 3.45 7.85
CA VAL A 168 -18.00 2.40 8.86
C VAL A 168 -16.84 1.48 8.51
N ASN A 169 -16.82 0.99 7.27
CA ASN A 169 -15.71 0.19 6.74
C ASN A 169 -15.07 0.93 5.57
N GLN A 170 -13.77 1.16 5.68
CA GLN A 170 -12.91 1.73 4.63
C GLN A 170 -12.20 0.59 3.91
N ASP A 171 -12.95 -0.30 3.26
CA ASP A 171 -12.41 -1.48 2.58
C ASP A 171 -11.54 -1.09 1.36
N SER A 172 -11.59 0.17 0.95
CA SER A 172 -10.71 0.74 -0.09
C SER A 172 -9.36 1.25 0.43
N ALA A 173 -9.25 1.64 1.70
CA ALA A 173 -8.01 2.18 2.27
C ALA A 173 -7.09 1.05 2.73
N MET A 174 -6.33 0.46 1.79
CA MET A 174 -5.50 -0.71 2.06
C MET A 174 -4.00 -0.43 1.84
N PHE A 175 -3.14 -1.13 2.59
CA PHE A 175 -1.72 -1.30 2.26
C PHE A 175 -1.41 -2.78 2.03
N TYR A 176 -0.27 -3.08 1.39
CA TYR A 176 0.08 -4.43 0.97
C TYR A 176 1.43 -4.85 1.52
N VAL A 177 1.53 -6.05 2.07
CA VAL A 177 2.79 -6.65 2.53
C VAL A 177 3.03 -7.93 1.75
N MET A 178 4.15 -7.99 1.04
CA MET A 178 4.47 -9.08 0.11
C MET A 178 5.91 -9.58 0.30
N GLY A 179 6.15 -10.81 -0.15
CA GLY A 179 7.47 -11.46 -0.08
C GLY A 179 7.60 -12.36 1.15
N GLU A 180 8.79 -12.41 1.75
CA GLU A 180 9.17 -13.34 2.82
C GLU A 180 8.69 -12.89 4.21
N VAL A 181 7.38 -12.77 4.39
CA VAL A 181 6.70 -12.56 5.69
C VAL A 181 5.83 -13.77 6.04
N ASN A 182 5.39 -13.88 7.29
CA ASN A 182 4.59 -15.04 7.74
C ASN A 182 3.17 -15.03 7.17
N ALA A 183 2.58 -13.85 6.98
CA ALA A 183 1.27 -13.67 6.36
C ALA A 183 1.33 -12.57 5.29
N PRO A 184 1.72 -12.87 4.03
CA PRO A 184 1.64 -11.90 2.95
C PRO A 184 0.18 -11.63 2.58
N GLY A 185 -0.16 -10.38 2.27
CA GLY A 185 -1.53 -10.00 1.95
C GLY A 185 -1.80 -8.49 1.96
N SER A 186 -3.08 -8.15 1.85
CA SER A 186 -3.61 -6.80 1.98
C SER A 186 -4.14 -6.56 3.39
N TYR A 187 -3.91 -5.36 3.92
CA TYR A 187 -4.28 -4.97 5.27
C TYR A 187 -4.98 -3.61 5.26
N PRO A 188 -6.02 -3.42 6.11
CA PRO A 188 -6.70 -2.15 6.22
C PRO A 188 -5.82 -1.09 6.86
N LEU A 189 -5.95 0.14 6.40
CA LEU A 189 -5.23 1.32 6.89
C LEU A 189 -6.22 2.28 7.57
N VAL A 190 -6.02 2.55 8.86
CA VAL A 190 -6.79 3.54 9.62
C VAL A 190 -6.17 4.94 9.49
N GLY A 191 -4.84 5.03 9.39
CA GLY A 191 -4.12 6.23 8.93
C GLY A 191 -2.85 6.61 9.69
N TYR A 192 -2.50 5.94 10.78
CA TYR A 192 -1.31 6.23 11.60
C TYR A 192 -0.33 5.07 11.69
N GLU A 193 -0.57 4.00 10.94
CA GLU A 193 0.28 2.83 10.84
C GLU A 193 1.62 3.19 10.20
N THR A 194 2.65 2.51 10.66
CA THR A 194 4.01 2.60 10.17
C THR A 194 4.44 1.31 9.49
N VAL A 195 5.62 1.32 8.84
CA VAL A 195 6.20 0.10 8.27
C VAL A 195 6.33 -1.01 9.31
N LEU A 196 6.73 -0.68 10.53
CA LEU A 196 6.84 -1.66 11.61
C LEU A 196 5.47 -2.26 11.97
N ASP A 197 4.43 -1.43 12.10
CA ASP A 197 3.06 -1.89 12.39
C ASP A 197 2.56 -2.88 11.33
N ALA A 198 2.84 -2.58 10.06
CA ALA A 198 2.50 -3.45 8.94
C ALA A 198 3.24 -4.78 8.96
N LEU A 199 4.54 -4.79 9.27
CA LEU A 199 5.31 -6.03 9.40
C LEU A 199 4.81 -6.87 10.58
N ILE A 200 4.39 -6.24 11.68
CA ILE A 200 3.76 -6.93 12.83
C ILE A 200 2.41 -7.53 12.41
N ALA A 201 1.57 -6.76 11.71
CA ALA A 201 0.28 -7.23 11.20
C ALA A 201 0.44 -8.43 10.25
N ALA A 202 1.52 -8.46 9.47
CA ALA A 202 1.91 -9.58 8.62
C ALA A 202 2.52 -10.78 9.36
N GLY A 203 2.48 -10.79 10.68
CA GLY A 203 3.01 -11.87 11.52
C GLY A 203 4.54 -11.87 11.64
N GLY A 204 5.21 -10.78 11.26
CA GLY A 204 6.66 -10.67 11.24
C GLY A 204 7.33 -11.24 9.99
N LEU A 205 8.66 -11.14 9.96
CA LEU A 205 9.48 -11.71 8.89
C LEU A 205 9.53 -13.24 9.00
N SER A 206 9.62 -13.91 7.85
CA SER A 206 9.89 -15.36 7.82
C SER A 206 11.40 -15.65 7.98
N ASP A 207 11.76 -16.90 8.27
CA ASP A 207 13.16 -17.34 8.42
C ASP A 207 14.02 -17.13 7.17
N ARG A 208 13.39 -16.98 6.00
CA ARG A 208 14.06 -16.77 4.71
C ARG A 208 14.16 -15.29 4.32
N ALA A 209 13.65 -14.38 5.14
CA ALA A 209 13.63 -12.96 4.84
C ALA A 209 15.03 -12.36 4.82
N ASN A 210 15.25 -11.42 3.90
CA ASN A 210 16.39 -10.53 3.92
C ASN A 210 15.98 -9.19 4.54
N ASP A 211 16.16 -9.10 5.85
CA ASP A 211 15.84 -7.93 6.68
C ASP A 211 16.70 -6.69 6.38
N HIS A 212 17.78 -6.82 5.61
CA HIS A 212 18.64 -5.71 5.18
C HIS A 212 18.16 -5.03 3.89
N LYS A 213 17.19 -5.62 3.19
CA LYS A 213 16.75 -5.18 1.85
C LYS A 213 15.26 -4.89 1.77
N ILE A 214 14.60 -4.70 2.91
CA ILE A 214 13.18 -4.36 2.94
C ILE A 214 12.97 -2.99 2.30
N ILE A 215 11.94 -2.89 1.46
CA ILE A 215 11.54 -1.63 0.82
C ILE A 215 10.07 -1.34 1.02
N LEU A 216 9.75 -0.06 1.14
CA LEU A 216 8.41 0.48 0.99
C LEU A 216 8.33 1.17 -0.37
N THR A 217 7.38 0.75 -1.20
CA THR A 217 7.10 1.39 -2.49
C THR A 217 5.78 2.12 -2.43
N ARG A 218 5.77 3.37 -2.89
CA ARG A 218 4.60 4.24 -2.88
C ARG A 218 4.18 4.57 -4.31
N PRO A 219 3.04 4.03 -4.79
CA PRO A 219 2.52 4.37 -6.11
C PRO A 219 2.35 5.89 -6.26
N GLN A 220 2.64 6.41 -7.46
CA GLN A 220 2.47 7.82 -7.79
C GLN A 220 1.53 7.95 -8.99
N HIS A 221 0.70 9.00 -8.99
CA HIS A 221 -0.13 9.35 -10.14
C HIS A 221 0.65 10.18 -11.17
N GLY A 222 0.32 10.04 -12.45
CA GLY A 222 0.66 11.03 -13.48
C GLY A 222 2.15 11.21 -13.79
N GLY A 223 2.87 10.14 -14.15
CA GLY A 223 4.24 10.22 -14.69
C GLY A 223 5.32 10.67 -13.69
N GLN A 224 4.95 10.86 -12.42
CA GLN A 224 5.87 11.19 -11.33
C GLN A 224 6.90 10.07 -11.11
N PRO A 225 8.11 10.39 -10.62
CA PRO A 225 9.15 9.40 -10.39
C PRO A 225 8.70 8.35 -9.36
N ARG A 226 9.20 7.12 -9.53
CA ARG A 226 8.93 6.03 -8.60
C ARG A 226 9.49 6.36 -7.21
N VAL A 227 8.71 6.11 -6.17
CA VAL A 227 9.14 6.29 -4.78
C VAL A 227 9.41 4.93 -4.16
N ILE A 228 10.67 4.66 -3.84
CA ILE A 228 11.16 3.41 -3.23
C ILE A 228 12.00 3.77 -2.01
N LEU A 229 11.44 3.53 -0.84
CA LEU A 229 12.01 3.91 0.45
C LEU A 229 12.68 2.68 1.10
N PRO A 230 13.99 2.72 1.40
CA PRO A 230 14.67 1.64 2.11
C PRO A 230 14.21 1.59 3.58
N VAL A 231 14.06 0.38 4.13
CA VAL A 231 13.68 0.17 5.53
C VAL A 231 14.83 -0.49 6.28
N CYS A 232 15.42 0.19 7.27
CA CYS A 232 16.49 -0.32 8.11
C CYS A 232 15.91 -1.10 9.30
N TYR A 233 15.31 -2.26 9.04
CA TYR A 233 14.48 -3.00 10.01
C TYR A 233 15.15 -3.24 11.38
N GLN A 234 16.40 -3.72 11.40
CA GLN A 234 17.10 -3.96 12.65
C GLN A 234 17.40 -2.67 13.43
N GLN A 235 17.58 -1.51 12.76
CA GLN A 235 17.78 -0.24 13.46
C GLN A 235 16.49 0.25 14.11
N VAL A 236 15.38 0.13 13.37
CA VAL A 236 14.03 0.41 13.90
C VAL A 236 13.76 -0.45 15.13
N LEU A 237 14.03 -1.76 15.07
CA LEU A 237 13.73 -2.68 16.16
C LEU A 237 14.70 -2.65 17.35
N GLN A 238 16.01 -2.70 17.07
CA GLN A 238 17.02 -2.93 18.12
C GLN A 238 17.60 -1.63 18.66
N LEU A 239 17.63 -0.57 17.86
CA LEU A 239 18.21 0.72 18.24
C LEU A 239 17.14 1.80 18.49
N GLY A 240 15.88 1.54 18.14
CA GLY A 240 14.81 2.53 18.21
C GLY A 240 15.01 3.69 17.22
N ASP A 241 15.77 3.49 16.15
CA ASP A 241 15.96 4.50 15.12
C ASP A 241 14.76 4.51 14.16
N VAL A 242 13.89 5.50 14.34
CA VAL A 242 12.64 5.65 13.59
C VAL A 242 12.81 6.28 12.20
N SER A 243 14.04 6.63 11.78
CA SER A 243 14.30 7.37 10.54
C SER A 243 13.79 6.66 9.27
N THR A 244 13.66 5.34 9.32
CA THR A 244 13.06 4.52 8.25
C THR A 244 11.75 3.86 8.61
N ASN A 245 11.21 4.16 9.79
CA ASN A 245 9.88 3.71 10.17
C ASN A 245 8.82 4.67 9.62
N TYR A 246 8.62 4.63 8.30
CA TYR A 246 7.74 5.56 7.60
C TYR A 246 6.27 5.35 7.95
N GLN A 247 5.51 6.43 8.01
CA GLN A 247 4.05 6.37 8.06
C GLN A 247 3.51 5.90 6.70
N LEU A 248 2.59 4.94 6.75
CA LEU A 248 1.96 4.35 5.58
C LEU A 248 0.86 5.25 5.02
N LYS A 249 0.64 5.09 3.71
CA LYS A 249 -0.42 5.74 2.95
C LYS A 249 -1.23 4.70 2.18
N PRO A 250 -2.49 5.00 1.83
CA PRO A 250 -3.30 4.10 1.01
C PRO A 250 -2.56 3.71 -0.28
N GLY A 251 -2.55 2.41 -0.60
CA GLY A 251 -1.88 1.85 -1.77
C GLY A 251 -0.39 1.55 -1.60
N ASP A 252 0.22 1.89 -0.46
CA ASP A 252 1.62 1.56 -0.16
C ASP A 252 1.86 0.05 -0.18
N ARG A 253 3.06 -0.35 -0.62
CA ARG A 253 3.45 -1.76 -0.71
C ARG A 253 4.80 -1.98 -0.07
N ILE A 254 4.82 -2.82 0.96
CA ILE A 254 6.03 -3.26 1.63
C ILE A 254 6.45 -4.58 1.00
N TYR A 255 7.69 -4.64 0.53
CA TYR A 255 8.24 -5.83 -0.08
C TYR A 255 9.43 -6.33 0.71
N VAL A 256 9.36 -7.58 1.15
CA VAL A 256 10.40 -8.27 1.90
C VAL A 256 11.05 -9.32 0.98
N PRO A 257 12.26 -9.07 0.46
CA PRO A 257 12.93 -10.06 -0.37
C PRO A 257 13.42 -11.25 0.47
N SER A 258 13.71 -12.34 -0.23
CA SER A 258 14.36 -13.54 0.28
C SER A 258 15.88 -13.38 0.33
N MET A 259 16.47 -13.99 1.33
CA MET A 259 17.92 -14.08 1.51
C MET A 259 18.47 -15.12 0.54
N THR A 260 19.41 -14.72 -0.32
CA THR A 260 20.19 -15.69 -1.10
C THR A 260 21.31 -16.28 -0.24
N LEU A 261 21.73 -17.52 -0.53
CA LEU A 261 22.89 -18.14 0.13
C LEU A 261 24.16 -17.28 0.03
N ALA A 262 24.37 -16.64 -1.13
CA ALA A 262 25.51 -15.75 -1.32
C ALA A 262 25.43 -14.48 -0.47
N GLU A 263 24.23 -13.94 -0.24
CA GLU A 263 24.02 -12.81 0.67
C GLU A 263 24.19 -13.23 2.12
N ASP A 264 23.64 -14.37 2.53
CA ASP A 264 23.79 -14.92 3.89
C ASP A 264 25.26 -15.16 4.25
N ILE A 265 26.03 -15.79 3.36
CA ILE A 265 27.48 -15.97 3.54
C ILE A 265 28.21 -14.62 3.62
N ARG A 266 27.86 -13.65 2.76
CA ARG A 266 28.49 -12.32 2.81
C ARG A 266 28.15 -11.59 4.10
N GLN A 267 26.91 -11.69 4.58
CA GLN A 267 26.45 -11.06 5.81
C GLN A 267 27.11 -11.68 7.04
N SER A 268 27.16 -13.01 7.14
CA SER A 268 27.83 -13.71 8.24
C SER A 268 29.33 -13.41 8.34
N ILE A 269 30.02 -13.23 7.20
CA ILE A 269 31.45 -12.82 7.18
C ILE A 269 31.62 -11.34 7.55
N ARG A 270 30.74 -10.45 7.06
CA ARG A 270 30.80 -9.00 7.35
C ARG A 270 30.28 -8.63 8.74
N TRP A 271 29.54 -9.51 9.42
CA TRP A 271 28.96 -9.27 10.75
C TRP A 271 29.99 -8.92 11.83
N LYS A 272 31.28 -9.20 11.61
CA LYS A 272 32.37 -8.71 12.49
C LYS A 272 32.43 -7.18 12.65
N ASN A 273 31.70 -6.40 11.84
CA ASN A 273 31.72 -4.93 11.90
C ASN A 273 30.44 -4.26 12.45
N GLY A 274 29.53 -5.03 13.07
CA GLY A 274 28.52 -4.50 14.00
C GLY A 274 27.40 -3.62 13.42
N LYS A 275 27.09 -3.70 12.12
CA LYS A 275 26.07 -2.83 11.51
C LYS A 275 25.12 -3.61 10.63
N SER A 276 23.86 -3.55 11.03
CA SER A 276 22.69 -4.23 10.49
C SER A 276 22.20 -3.73 9.13
N CYS A 277 22.80 -2.66 8.63
CA CYS A 277 22.68 -2.26 7.25
C CYS A 277 23.93 -1.44 6.91
N PRO A 278 24.82 -1.96 6.04
CA PRO A 278 26.09 -1.30 5.73
C PRO A 278 25.94 0.13 5.19
N GLN A 279 24.75 0.49 4.70
CA GLN A 279 24.47 1.81 4.14
C GLN A 279 23.67 2.72 5.09
N CYS A 280 23.00 2.20 6.14
CA CYS A 280 22.22 3.07 7.04
C CYS A 280 23.11 4.04 7.86
N GLU A 281 24.37 3.71 8.08
CA GLU A 281 25.31 4.57 8.81
C GLU A 281 25.74 5.84 8.05
N ASP A 282 25.73 5.82 6.72
CA ASP A 282 26.09 6.98 5.89
C ASP A 282 24.97 8.04 5.83
N TYR A 283 23.77 7.72 6.31
CA TYR A 283 22.61 8.61 6.23
C TYR A 283 22.31 9.39 7.52
N SER A 284 22.80 8.95 8.69
CA SER A 284 22.73 9.74 9.94
C SER A 284 23.58 11.03 9.90
N LYS A 285 24.50 11.13 8.94
CA LYS A 285 25.49 12.22 8.82
C LYS A 285 25.26 13.17 7.63
N LYS A 286 24.11 13.09 6.94
CA LYS A 286 23.76 13.97 5.82
C LYS A 286 22.42 14.65 6.02
#